data_AF-A0A090GBW6-F1
#
_entry.id   AF-A0A090GBW6-F1
#
_cell.length_a   1.000
_cell.length_b   1.000
_cell.length_c   1.000
_cell.angle_alpha   90.00
_cell.angle_beta   90.00
_cell.angle_gamma   90.00
#
_symmetry.space_group_name_H-M   'P 1'
#
loop_
_entity.id
_entity.type
_entity.pdbx_description
1 polymer ?
#
loop_
_entity_poly.entity_id
_entity_poly.type
_entity_poly.pdbx_seq_one_letter_code
_entity_poly.pdbx_strand_id
1 'polypeptide(L)'
;MAVQIEGLAVTYYPIPKSGTSSVKYALMALGDKHAALAADPDNEVHSHLATSWVDPFAPVYDGMGGKFTIVRDPLERLLSAYSSRILDTNVLTRPSAKAEMLASFGLPLDPDPDTFILNVEKYSACSWEIRFHVASPRHFVGSSLFLFEHVFRFEEMDKVAAFLSSVSGKTVGMPRLQASRQKVSPSDLSPAALSKAMRFCRYDYGFLVDYYDPARWGGIPDGDPAETSTLHVNGDPTALRDGRLVYPRTLRNFIDFLAQRPLKRKVSAPGRCGNG
;
A
#
# COMPACT_ATOMS: atom_id res chain seq x y z
N MET A 1 -1.48 -6.01 -6.24
CA MET A 1 -2.46 -6.81 -5.47
C MET A 1 -3.85 -6.25 -5.72
N ALA A 2 -4.86 -7.07 -6.02
CA ALA A 2 -6.24 -6.61 -6.26
C ALA A 2 -7.29 -7.55 -5.63
N VAL A 3 -8.40 -6.95 -5.21
CA VAL A 3 -9.61 -7.60 -4.69
C VAL A 3 -10.77 -7.14 -5.56
N GLN A 4 -11.31 -8.07 -6.33
CA GLN A 4 -12.55 -7.90 -7.08
C GLN A 4 -13.71 -8.43 -6.25
N ILE A 5 -14.88 -7.82 -6.40
CA ILE A 5 -16.09 -8.24 -5.71
C ILE A 5 -17.12 -8.56 -6.77
N GLU A 6 -17.67 -9.76 -6.71
CA GLU A 6 -18.75 -10.17 -7.60
C GLU A 6 -19.97 -9.28 -7.37
N GLY A 7 -20.52 -8.72 -8.45
CA GLY A 7 -21.70 -7.85 -8.41
C GLY A 7 -21.44 -6.37 -8.08
N LEU A 8 -20.22 -5.96 -7.76
CA LEU A 8 -19.88 -4.54 -7.60
C LEU A 8 -18.87 -4.11 -8.66
N ALA A 9 -19.19 -3.02 -9.36
CA ALA A 9 -18.36 -2.49 -10.44
C ALA A 9 -17.12 -1.71 -9.95
N VAL A 10 -16.42 -2.21 -8.93
CA VAL A 10 -15.20 -1.59 -8.38
C VAL A 10 -14.14 -2.62 -8.02
N THR A 11 -12.88 -2.24 -8.19
CA THR A 11 -11.72 -3.09 -7.84
C THR A 11 -10.85 -2.39 -6.80
N TYR A 12 -10.64 -3.05 -5.66
CA TYR A 12 -9.82 -2.53 -4.57
C TYR A 12 -8.38 -3.04 -4.68
N TYR A 13 -7.40 -2.14 -4.63
CA TYR A 13 -5.98 -2.50 -4.59
C TYR A 13 -5.41 -2.26 -3.18
N PRO A 14 -5.27 -3.30 -2.36
CA PRO A 14 -4.80 -3.14 -0.99
C PRO A 14 -3.31 -2.80 -0.90
N ILE A 15 -3.00 -1.84 -0.03
CA ILE A 15 -1.64 -1.58 0.47
C ILE A 15 -1.61 -2.06 1.94
N PRO A 16 -0.70 -2.98 2.31
CA PRO A 16 -0.57 -3.44 3.68
C PRO A 16 -0.43 -2.29 4.67
N LYS A 17 -1.10 -2.42 5.82
CA LYS A 17 -1.11 -1.46 6.93
C LYS A 17 -1.85 -0.13 6.66
N SER A 18 -2.60 -0.05 5.56
CA SER A 18 -3.50 1.07 5.19
C SER A 18 -4.99 0.73 5.33
N GLY A 19 -5.38 -0.05 6.35
CA GLY A 19 -6.80 -0.35 6.62
C GLY A 19 -7.42 -1.49 5.79
N THR A 20 -6.59 -2.30 5.13
CA THR A 20 -7.05 -3.40 4.25
C THR A 20 -8.01 -4.38 4.93
N SER A 21 -7.81 -4.74 6.19
CA SER A 21 -8.69 -5.70 6.89
C SER A 21 -10.12 -5.15 7.04
N SER A 22 -10.26 -3.89 7.45
CA SER A 22 -11.56 -3.21 7.53
C SER A 22 -12.25 -3.13 6.17
N VAL A 23 -11.52 -2.72 5.12
CA VAL A 23 -12.08 -2.64 3.76
C VAL A 23 -12.54 -4.02 3.31
N LYS A 24 -11.68 -5.03 3.36
CA LYS A 24 -12.04 -6.38 2.93
C LYS A 24 -13.26 -6.92 3.68
N TYR A 25 -13.38 -6.65 4.99
CA TYR A 25 -14.57 -7.00 5.75
C TYR A 25 -15.84 -6.30 5.21
N ALA A 26 -15.76 -4.99 4.96
CA ALA A 26 -16.86 -4.24 4.35
C ALA A 26 -17.23 -4.78 2.96
N LEU A 27 -16.24 -5.17 2.15
CA LEU A 27 -16.46 -5.78 0.84
C LEU A 27 -17.11 -7.18 0.95
N MET A 28 -16.71 -8.00 1.93
CA MET A 28 -17.35 -9.28 2.21
C MET A 28 -18.81 -9.11 2.61
N ALA A 29 -19.13 -8.07 3.40
CA ALA A 29 -20.50 -7.75 3.78
C ALA A 29 -21.38 -7.28 2.60
N LEU A 30 -20.77 -6.84 1.50
CA LEU A 30 -21.48 -6.38 0.30
C LEU A 30 -21.79 -7.47 -0.72
N GLY A 31 -20.94 -8.50 -0.79
CA GLY A 31 -21.12 -9.63 -1.71
C GLY A 31 -22.15 -10.65 -1.21
N ASP A 32 -22.70 -11.46 -2.12
CA ASP A 32 -23.74 -12.47 -1.82
C ASP A 32 -23.28 -13.61 -0.90
N LYS A 33 -21.99 -13.66 -0.54
CA LYS A 33 -21.43 -14.56 0.48
C LYS A 33 -21.67 -14.07 1.91
N HIS A 34 -22.87 -13.52 2.16
CA HIS A 34 -23.36 -13.16 3.51
C HIS A 34 -23.28 -14.32 4.53
N ALA A 35 -23.14 -15.56 4.06
CA ALA A 35 -23.23 -16.77 4.89
C ALA A 35 -22.00 -17.07 5.78
N ALA A 36 -20.93 -16.28 5.75
CA ALA A 36 -19.79 -16.49 6.63
C ALA A 36 -19.15 -15.17 7.08
N LEU A 37 -19.91 -14.31 7.77
CA LEU A 37 -19.26 -13.40 8.73
C LEU A 37 -18.77 -14.27 9.89
N ALA A 38 -17.55 -14.77 9.74
CA ALA A 38 -16.94 -15.70 10.67
C ALA A 38 -16.80 -15.12 12.08
N ALA A 39 -16.74 -16.02 13.07
CA ALA A 39 -16.58 -15.69 14.48
C ALA A 39 -15.26 -14.92 14.80
N ASP A 40 -14.29 -14.94 13.87
CA ASP A 40 -13.02 -14.20 13.96
C ASP A 40 -12.73 -13.40 12.66
N PRO A 41 -13.29 -12.19 12.53
CA PRO A 41 -13.04 -11.29 11.39
C PRO A 41 -11.57 -10.94 11.16
N ASP A 42 -10.76 -11.02 12.21
CA ASP A 42 -9.41 -10.49 12.23
C ASP A 42 -8.40 -11.46 11.58
N ASN A 43 -8.65 -12.77 11.66
CA ASN A 43 -7.81 -13.82 11.06
C ASN A 43 -8.36 -14.37 9.72
N GLU A 44 -9.68 -14.36 9.49
CA GLU A 44 -10.29 -15.05 8.34
C GLU A 44 -10.50 -14.17 7.10
N VAL A 45 -10.42 -12.85 7.22
CA VAL A 45 -10.63 -11.94 6.06
C VAL A 45 -9.55 -12.12 4.97
N HIS A 46 -8.36 -12.62 5.33
CA HIS A 46 -7.30 -12.91 4.39
C HIS A 46 -7.46 -14.27 3.68
N SER A 47 -8.17 -15.24 4.27
CA SER A 47 -8.46 -16.55 3.64
C SER A 47 -9.68 -16.50 2.72
N HIS A 48 -10.66 -15.63 2.97
CA HIS A 48 -11.90 -15.55 2.18
C HIS A 48 -11.83 -14.62 0.97
N LEU A 49 -11.04 -13.54 1.03
CA LEU A 49 -10.77 -12.67 -0.12
C LEU A 49 -9.30 -12.81 -0.53
N ALA A 50 -9.07 -13.84 -1.36
CA ALA A 50 -7.80 -14.04 -2.03
C ALA A 50 -7.40 -12.76 -2.75
N THR A 51 -6.18 -12.29 -2.50
CA THR A 51 -5.65 -11.13 -3.19
C THR A 51 -4.85 -11.60 -4.37
N SER A 52 -5.38 -11.36 -5.57
CA SER A 52 -4.68 -11.71 -6.79
C SER A 52 -3.50 -10.77 -7.00
N TRP A 53 -2.33 -11.34 -7.28
CA TRP A 53 -1.22 -10.54 -7.81
C TRP A 53 -1.59 -10.13 -9.23
N VAL A 54 -1.87 -8.84 -9.39
CA VAL A 54 -2.05 -8.20 -10.69
C VAL A 54 -0.81 -7.39 -10.98
N ASP A 55 -0.34 -7.40 -12.22
CA ASP A 55 0.70 -6.49 -12.68
C ASP A 55 0.17 -5.07 -12.45
N PRO A 56 0.75 -4.30 -11.52
CA PRO A 56 0.22 -2.99 -11.19
C PRO A 56 0.50 -1.94 -12.30
N PHE A 57 1.24 -2.33 -13.34
CA PHE A 57 1.53 -1.54 -14.52
C PHE A 57 0.75 -1.99 -15.75
N ALA A 58 0.09 -3.15 -15.69
CA ALA A 58 -0.86 -3.53 -16.71
C ALA A 58 -2.19 -2.83 -16.38
N PRO A 59 -2.73 -1.99 -17.28
CA PRO A 59 -4.09 -1.53 -17.14
C PRO A 59 -5.01 -2.75 -17.22
N VAL A 60 -5.39 -3.30 -16.07
CA VAL A 60 -6.54 -4.22 -16.01
C VAL A 60 -7.76 -3.34 -16.24
N TYR A 61 -8.22 -3.29 -17.48
CA TYR A 61 -9.55 -2.79 -17.81
C TYR A 61 -10.48 -3.98 -17.68
N ASP A 62 -11.17 -4.10 -16.55
CA ASP A 62 -12.10 -5.20 -16.28
C ASP A 62 -13.57 -4.84 -16.62
N GLY A 63 -13.78 -3.67 -17.25
CA GLY A 63 -15.12 -3.22 -17.65
C GLY A 63 -16.01 -2.79 -16.48
N MET A 64 -15.45 -2.70 -15.26
CA MET A 64 -16.14 -2.38 -14.02
C MET A 64 -15.68 -0.98 -13.53
N GLY A 65 -16.64 -0.09 -13.30
CA GLY A 65 -16.50 1.38 -13.13
C GLY A 65 -15.78 1.92 -11.90
N GLY A 66 -14.55 1.45 -11.61
CA GLY A 66 -13.58 2.28 -10.88
C GLY A 66 -12.59 1.51 -10.00
N LYS A 67 -11.30 1.79 -10.19
CA LYS A 67 -10.22 1.29 -9.32
C LYS A 67 -10.05 2.22 -8.14
N PHE A 68 -9.95 1.65 -6.95
CA PHE A 68 -9.61 2.44 -5.77
C PHE A 68 -8.54 1.81 -4.89
N THR A 69 -7.85 2.65 -4.14
CA THR A 69 -6.88 2.24 -3.13
C THR A 69 -6.94 3.16 -1.91
N ILE A 70 -6.28 2.75 -0.84
CA ILE A 70 -6.13 3.53 0.39
C ILE A 70 -4.65 3.68 0.69
N VAL A 71 -4.19 4.91 0.79
CA VAL A 71 -2.82 5.28 1.14
C VAL A 71 -2.75 5.74 2.59
N ARG A 72 -1.62 5.52 3.24
CA ARG A 72 -1.37 5.94 4.63
C ARG A 72 -0.07 6.74 4.70
N ASP A 73 0.03 7.66 5.65
CA ASP A 73 1.29 8.36 5.94
C ASP A 73 2.44 7.34 6.02
N PRO A 74 3.52 7.50 5.22
CA PRO A 74 4.59 6.53 5.13
C PRO A 74 5.23 6.14 6.47
N LEU A 75 5.50 7.12 7.35
CA LEU A 75 6.10 6.86 8.66
C LEU A 75 5.12 6.10 9.56
N GLU A 76 3.86 6.55 9.64
CA GLU A 76 2.84 5.86 10.42
C GLU A 76 2.56 4.44 9.90
N ARG A 77 2.66 4.22 8.58
CA ARG A 77 2.55 2.89 7.95
C ARG A 77 3.70 1.97 8.37
N LEU A 78 4.92 2.48 8.41
CA LEU A 78 6.10 1.74 8.89
C LEU A 78 5.95 1.35 10.37
N LEU A 79 5.54 2.28 11.23
CA LEU A 79 5.31 2.01 12.66
C LEU A 79 4.14 1.05 12.91
N SER A 80 3.11 1.10 12.05
CA SER A 80 2.03 0.12 12.03
C SER A 80 2.54 -1.28 11.67
N ALA A 81 3.48 -1.39 10.73
CA ALA A 81 4.14 -2.67 10.41
C ALA A 81 4.93 -3.20 11.60
N TYR A 82 5.73 -2.37 12.27
CA TYR A 82 6.43 -2.74 13.50
C TYR A 82 5.46 -3.26 14.58
N SER A 83 4.46 -2.45 14.94
CA SER A 83 3.50 -2.79 16.00
C SER A 83 2.81 -4.14 15.71
N SER A 84 2.42 -4.35 14.46
CA SER A 84 1.65 -5.53 14.09
C SER A 84 2.47 -6.79 13.81
N ARG A 85 3.75 -6.66 13.43
CA ARG A 85 4.60 -7.81 13.10
C ARG A 85 5.51 -8.19 14.25
N ILE A 86 6.04 -7.20 14.95
CA ILE A 86 6.88 -7.41 16.12
C ILE A 86 5.98 -7.59 17.35
N LEU A 87 5.35 -6.52 17.84
CA LEU A 87 4.66 -6.55 19.13
C LEU A 87 3.45 -7.49 19.18
N ASP A 88 2.58 -7.43 18.17
CA ASP A 88 1.32 -8.20 18.21
C ASP A 88 1.52 -9.68 17.86
N THR A 89 2.44 -10.00 16.94
CA THR A 89 2.56 -11.34 16.35
C THR A 89 3.85 -12.08 16.62
N ASN A 90 4.86 -11.39 17.18
CA ASN A 90 6.20 -11.91 17.44
C ASN A 90 6.78 -12.66 16.23
N VAL A 91 6.71 -12.03 15.04
CA VAL A 91 6.99 -12.73 13.78
C VAL A 91 8.40 -13.30 13.69
N LEU A 92 9.35 -12.74 14.45
CA LEU A 92 10.75 -13.14 14.47
C LEU A 92 10.99 -14.48 15.21
N THR A 93 10.04 -14.95 16.02
CA THR A 93 10.12 -16.26 16.69
C THR A 93 9.48 -17.37 15.87
N ARG A 94 8.83 -17.04 14.76
CA ARG A 94 8.14 -18.00 13.90
C ARG A 94 9.13 -18.73 12.98
N PRO A 95 8.82 -19.97 12.54
CA PRO A 95 9.64 -20.69 11.57
C PRO A 95 9.83 -19.98 10.22
N SER A 96 8.95 -19.02 9.89
CA SER A 96 9.06 -18.20 8.67
C SER A 96 10.21 -17.18 8.72
N ALA A 97 10.76 -16.89 9.90
CA ALA A 97 11.93 -16.04 10.09
C ALA A 97 13.23 -16.84 9.97
N LYS A 98 14.25 -16.25 9.34
CA LYS A 98 15.58 -16.85 9.18
C LYS A 98 16.42 -16.64 10.44
N ALA A 99 16.19 -17.47 11.46
CA ALA A 99 16.83 -17.35 12.78
C ALA A 99 18.38 -17.30 12.71
N GLU A 100 19.00 -18.13 11.87
CA GLU A 100 20.47 -18.13 11.68
C GLU A 100 21.00 -16.80 11.14
N MET A 101 20.25 -16.15 10.25
CA MET A 101 20.61 -14.86 9.68
C MET A 101 20.41 -13.71 10.66
N LEU A 102 19.37 -13.79 11.52
CA LEU A 102 19.21 -12.84 12.63
C LEU A 102 20.39 -12.93 13.59
N ALA A 103 20.81 -14.16 13.94
CA ALA A 103 21.96 -14.40 14.80
C ALA A 103 23.26 -13.89 14.17
N SER A 104 23.49 -14.13 12.87
CA SER A 104 24.71 -13.66 12.18
C SER A 104 24.78 -12.13 12.07
N PHE A 105 23.64 -11.44 12.04
CA PHE A 105 23.57 -9.97 12.12
C PHE A 105 23.60 -9.43 13.55
N GLY A 106 23.58 -10.29 14.58
CA GLY A 106 23.51 -9.88 15.98
C GLY A 106 22.20 -9.19 16.36
N LEU A 107 21.09 -9.54 15.69
CA LEU A 107 19.80 -8.89 15.88
C LEU A 107 18.94 -9.59 16.92
N PRO A 108 18.35 -8.87 17.88
CA PRO A 108 17.40 -9.46 18.82
C PRO A 108 16.10 -9.88 18.13
N LEU A 109 15.45 -10.91 18.69
CA LEU A 109 14.13 -11.39 18.25
C LEU A 109 12.97 -10.51 18.75
N ASP A 110 13.22 -9.70 19.78
CA ASP A 110 12.27 -8.74 20.35
C ASP A 110 12.89 -7.33 20.36
N PRO A 111 13.08 -6.70 19.19
CA PRO A 111 13.63 -5.35 19.13
C PRO A 111 12.63 -4.31 19.62
N ASP A 112 13.11 -3.35 20.39
CA ASP A 112 12.40 -2.10 20.60
C ASP A 112 12.24 -1.30 19.27
N PRO A 113 11.39 -0.26 19.23
CA PRO A 113 11.14 0.48 17.99
C PRO A 113 12.41 1.03 17.34
N ASP A 114 13.33 1.56 18.14
CA ASP A 114 14.58 2.15 17.67
C ASP A 114 15.50 1.11 17.04
N THR A 115 15.72 -0.01 17.73
CA THR A 115 16.54 -1.12 17.27
C THR A 115 16.01 -1.69 15.97
N PHE A 116 14.67 -1.83 15.86
CA PHE A 116 14.02 -2.26 14.64
C PHE A 116 14.25 -1.29 13.49
N ILE A 117 13.99 0.00 13.69
CA ILE A 117 14.09 1.03 12.65
C ILE A 117 15.53 1.20 12.17
N LEU A 118 16.49 1.23 13.09
CA LEU A 118 17.92 1.35 12.77
C LEU A 118 18.45 0.17 11.95
N ASN A 119 17.76 -0.99 11.98
CA ASN A 119 18.15 -2.21 11.28
C ASN A 119 17.06 -2.76 10.35
N VAL A 120 16.10 -1.92 9.92
CA VAL A 120 14.88 -2.36 9.22
C VAL A 120 15.18 -3.17 7.95
N GLU A 121 16.25 -2.81 7.23
CA GLU A 121 16.74 -3.54 6.06
C GLU A 121 17.18 -4.98 6.39
N LYS A 122 17.86 -5.18 7.51
CA LYS A 122 18.34 -6.51 7.93
C LYS A 122 17.18 -7.36 8.41
N TYR A 123 16.27 -6.80 9.21
CA TYR A 123 15.03 -7.48 9.59
C TYR A 123 14.19 -7.89 8.37
N SER A 124 14.15 -7.05 7.33
CA SER A 124 13.50 -7.36 6.06
C SER A 124 14.21 -8.50 5.28
N ALA A 125 15.54 -8.63 5.37
CA ALA A 125 16.26 -9.75 4.77
C ALA A 125 15.97 -11.09 5.49
N CYS A 126 15.72 -11.02 6.80
CA CYS A 126 15.47 -12.16 7.67
C CYS A 126 14.01 -12.64 7.69
N SER A 127 13.03 -11.77 7.43
CA SER A 127 11.60 -12.13 7.48
C SER A 127 10.85 -11.60 6.28
N TRP A 128 10.26 -12.51 5.49
CA TRP A 128 9.36 -12.16 4.38
C TRP A 128 8.18 -11.32 4.86
N GLU A 129 7.61 -11.64 6.01
CA GLU A 129 6.45 -10.92 6.55
C GLU A 129 6.83 -9.47 6.87
N ILE A 130 7.99 -9.22 7.47
CA ILE A 130 8.49 -7.85 7.69
C ILE A 130 8.72 -7.18 6.34
N ARG A 131 9.47 -7.83 5.45
CA ARG A 131 9.79 -7.34 4.09
C ARG A 131 8.55 -6.87 3.34
N PHE A 132 7.51 -7.69 3.35
CA PHE A 132 6.25 -7.41 2.68
C PHE A 132 5.51 -6.22 3.30
N HIS A 133 5.43 -6.11 4.62
CA HIS A 133 4.66 -5.05 5.27
C HIS A 133 5.36 -3.69 5.25
N VAL A 134 6.69 -3.65 5.15
CA VAL A 134 7.46 -2.40 5.03
C VAL A 134 7.77 -2.00 3.59
N ALA A 135 7.54 -2.88 2.61
CA ALA A 135 7.71 -2.58 1.19
C ALA A 135 6.92 -1.33 0.77
N SER A 136 7.44 -0.60 -0.21
CA SER A 136 6.82 0.63 -0.73
C SER A 136 5.37 0.38 -1.20
N PRO A 137 4.43 1.35 -1.03
CA PRO A 137 3.12 1.30 -1.65
C PRO A 137 3.19 0.99 -3.16
N ARG A 138 4.25 1.50 -3.83
CA ARG A 138 4.49 1.27 -5.27
C ARG A 138 4.62 -0.20 -5.65
N HIS A 139 5.05 -1.05 -4.72
CA HIS A 139 5.08 -2.49 -4.94
C HIS A 139 3.67 -3.08 -5.15
N PHE A 140 2.66 -2.49 -4.52
CA PHE A 140 1.29 -3.00 -4.51
C PHE A 140 0.40 -2.36 -5.58
N VAL A 141 0.59 -1.06 -5.81
CA VAL A 141 -0.26 -0.22 -6.69
C VAL A 141 0.46 0.29 -7.93
N GLY A 142 1.76 0.02 -8.10
CA GLY A 142 2.53 0.43 -9.27
C GLY A 142 3.14 1.82 -9.14
N SER A 143 3.59 2.41 -10.24
CA SER A 143 4.30 3.71 -10.21
C SER A 143 3.42 4.93 -10.31
N SER A 144 2.10 4.78 -10.49
CA SER A 144 1.22 5.91 -10.73
C SER A 144 -0.15 5.73 -10.08
N LEU A 145 -0.47 6.66 -9.18
CA LEU A 145 -1.79 6.75 -8.57
C LEU A 145 -2.85 7.29 -9.55
N PHE A 146 -2.46 7.87 -10.69
CA PHE A 146 -3.41 8.32 -11.74
C PHE A 146 -4.16 7.17 -12.42
N LEU A 147 -3.71 5.93 -12.21
CA LEU A 147 -4.41 4.74 -12.69
C LEU A 147 -5.63 4.41 -11.81
N PHE A 148 -5.82 5.10 -10.69
CA PHE A 148 -6.92 4.93 -9.76
C PHE A 148 -7.92 6.05 -9.96
N GLU A 149 -9.20 5.67 -10.00
CA GLU A 149 -10.30 6.64 -10.01
C GLU A 149 -10.47 7.29 -8.64
N HIS A 150 -10.23 6.51 -7.58
CA HIS A 150 -10.26 7.01 -6.22
C HIS A 150 -9.02 6.57 -5.43
N VAL A 151 -8.40 7.53 -4.76
CA VAL A 151 -7.34 7.29 -3.79
C VAL A 151 -7.76 7.97 -2.50
N PHE A 152 -8.04 7.18 -1.48
CA PHE A 152 -8.43 7.70 -0.16
C PHE A 152 -7.23 7.70 0.77
N ARG A 153 -7.18 8.66 1.69
CA ARG A 153 -6.25 8.60 2.82
C ARG A 153 -6.80 7.66 3.90
N PHE A 154 -5.90 7.12 4.71
CA PHE A 154 -6.27 6.19 5.78
C PHE A 154 -7.15 6.85 6.84
N GLU A 155 -7.02 8.16 7.03
CA GLU A 155 -7.84 8.94 7.95
C GLU A 155 -9.27 9.19 7.40
N GLU A 156 -9.53 8.84 6.14
CA GLU A 156 -10.79 9.09 5.41
C GLU A 156 -11.61 7.81 5.21
N MET A 157 -11.56 6.88 6.17
CA MET A 157 -12.31 5.62 6.11
C MET A 157 -13.84 5.82 6.03
N ASP A 158 -14.34 6.93 6.55
CA ASP A 158 -15.73 7.37 6.40
C ASP A 158 -16.08 7.67 4.93
N LYS A 159 -15.19 8.34 4.20
CA LYS A 159 -15.36 8.58 2.76
C LYS A 159 -15.31 7.29 1.96
N VAL A 160 -14.49 6.32 2.37
CA VAL A 160 -14.47 4.98 1.77
C VAL A 160 -15.82 4.29 1.96
N ALA A 161 -16.39 4.35 3.17
CA ALA A 161 -17.70 3.79 3.46
C ALA A 161 -18.81 4.43 2.62
N ALA A 162 -18.79 5.76 2.50
CA ALA A 162 -19.73 6.51 1.67
C ALA A 162 -19.59 6.16 0.18
N PHE A 163 -18.36 6.05 -0.33
CA PHE A 163 -18.08 5.61 -1.70
C PHE A 163 -18.63 4.21 -1.96
N LEU A 164 -18.29 3.25 -1.10
CA LEU A 164 -18.79 1.87 -1.21
C LEU A 164 -20.31 1.79 -1.12
N SER A 165 -20.93 2.64 -0.30
CA SER A 165 -22.38 2.73 -0.21
C SER A 165 -23.00 3.25 -1.51
N SER A 166 -22.38 4.27 -2.11
CA SER A 166 -22.82 4.85 -3.38
C SER A 166 -22.74 3.85 -4.54
N VAL A 167 -21.64 3.10 -4.65
CA VAL A 167 -21.46 2.15 -5.77
C VAL A 167 -22.28 0.87 -5.62
N SER A 168 -22.60 0.48 -4.39
CA SER A 168 -23.38 -0.73 -4.10
C SER A 168 -24.89 -0.47 -3.98
N GLY A 169 -25.31 0.78 -3.75
CA GLY A 169 -26.69 1.13 -3.41
C GLY A 169 -27.14 0.65 -2.01
N LYS A 170 -26.22 0.13 -1.19
CA LYS A 170 -26.47 -0.37 0.17
C LYS A 170 -25.74 0.51 1.19
N THR A 171 -26.25 0.61 2.42
CA THR A 171 -25.48 1.29 3.49
C THR A 171 -24.32 0.41 3.94
N VAL A 172 -23.09 0.91 3.83
CA VAL A 172 -21.87 0.21 4.22
C VAL A 172 -21.33 0.80 5.53
N GLY A 173 -21.24 -0.05 6.56
CA GLY A 173 -20.49 0.27 7.77
C GLY A 173 -19.01 -0.07 7.59
N MET A 174 -18.13 0.74 8.19
CA MET A 174 -16.69 0.49 8.17
C MET A 174 -16.19 0.19 9.59
N PRO A 175 -16.09 -1.10 9.98
CA PRO A 175 -15.63 -1.44 11.32
C PRO A 175 -14.14 -1.09 11.46
N ARG A 176 -13.74 -0.64 12.64
CA ARG A 176 -12.34 -0.48 13.00
C ARG A 176 -11.77 -1.85 13.44
N LEU A 177 -11.18 -2.58 12.50
CA LEU A 177 -10.58 -3.90 12.75
C LEU A 177 -9.07 -3.80 12.89
N GLN A 178 -8.45 -4.81 13.54
CA GLN A 178 -6.99 -4.95 13.62
C GLN A 178 -6.25 -3.69 14.11
N ALA A 179 -6.83 -2.99 15.10
CA ALA A 179 -6.08 -1.98 15.83
C ALA A 179 -4.99 -2.69 16.63
N SER A 180 -3.72 -2.35 16.39
CA SER A 180 -2.62 -2.94 17.15
C SER A 180 -2.85 -2.76 18.64
N ARG A 181 -2.54 -3.79 19.44
CA ARG A 181 -2.75 -3.75 20.90
C ARG A 181 -1.88 -2.67 21.52
N GLN A 182 -0.68 -2.52 20.97
CA GLN A 182 0.26 -1.47 21.31
C GLN A 182 0.47 -0.59 20.08
N LYS A 183 0.33 0.73 20.25
CA LYS A 183 0.60 1.70 19.20
C LYS A 183 1.94 2.35 19.46
N VAL A 184 2.80 2.31 18.45
CA VAL A 184 4.01 3.13 18.40
C VAL A 184 3.72 4.37 17.57
N SER A 185 4.08 5.52 18.12
CA SER A 185 3.97 6.83 17.51
C SER A 185 5.35 7.35 17.11
N PRO A 186 5.43 8.30 16.17
CA PRO A 186 6.71 8.96 15.83
C PRO A 186 7.43 9.58 17.02
N SER A 187 6.69 10.05 18.04
CA SER A 187 7.26 10.63 19.26
C SER A 187 7.92 9.60 20.18
N ASP A 188 7.70 8.31 19.96
CA ASP A 188 8.35 7.25 20.74
C ASP A 188 9.75 6.89 20.21
N LEU A 189 10.14 7.44 19.04
CA LEU A 189 11.44 7.20 18.44
C LEU A 189 12.49 8.18 18.95
N SER A 190 13.74 7.72 19.11
CA SER A 190 14.85 8.65 19.25
C SER A 190 15.04 9.50 17.99
N PRO A 191 15.72 10.66 18.07
CA PRO A 191 16.03 11.47 16.89
C PRO A 191 16.78 10.70 15.79
N ALA A 192 17.67 9.78 16.17
CA ALA A 192 18.41 8.95 15.21
C ALA A 192 17.49 7.96 14.49
N ALA A 193 16.62 7.27 15.23
CA ALA A 193 15.65 6.36 14.65
C ALA A 193 14.62 7.09 13.78
N LEU A 194 14.09 8.23 14.22
CA LEU A 194 13.19 9.05 13.42
C LEU A 194 13.84 9.50 12.11
N SER A 195 15.08 10.00 12.16
CA SER A 195 15.85 10.39 10.97
C SER A 195 16.03 9.21 10.00
N LYS A 196 16.43 8.03 10.52
CA LYS A 196 16.53 6.80 9.73
C LYS A 196 15.19 6.41 9.10
N ALA A 197 14.10 6.44 9.86
CA ALA A 197 12.76 6.11 9.36
C ALA A 197 12.30 7.06 8.25
N MET A 198 12.48 8.37 8.43
CA MET A 198 12.14 9.38 7.43
C MET A 198 12.94 9.18 6.14
N ARG A 199 14.26 8.92 6.24
CA ARG A 199 15.09 8.59 5.07
C ARG A 199 14.70 7.28 4.42
N PHE A 200 14.32 6.27 5.20
CA PHE A 200 13.86 4.99 4.68
C PHE A 200 12.55 5.15 3.88
N CYS A 201 11.63 6.00 4.35
CA CYS A 201 10.34 6.31 3.72
C CYS A 201 10.40 7.39 2.62
N ARG A 202 11.57 7.97 2.31
CA ARG A 202 11.69 9.17 1.45
C ARG A 202 10.99 9.08 0.10
N TYR A 203 11.06 7.93 -0.56
CA TYR A 203 10.43 7.74 -1.87
C TYR A 203 8.94 7.43 -1.78
N ASP A 204 8.47 6.91 -0.64
CA ASP A 204 7.04 6.77 -0.39
C ASP A 204 6.41 8.15 -0.22
N TYR A 205 7.07 9.06 0.52
CA TYR A 205 6.65 10.47 0.60
C TYR A 205 6.67 11.15 -0.77
N GLY A 206 7.72 10.94 -1.58
CA GLY A 206 7.75 11.45 -2.95
C GLY A 206 6.63 10.89 -3.85
N PHE A 207 6.24 9.63 -3.65
CA PHE A 207 5.13 9.00 -4.37
C PHE A 207 3.75 9.48 -3.91
N LEU A 208 3.62 9.81 -2.62
CA LEU A 208 2.39 10.26 -1.96
C LEU A 208 2.37 11.77 -1.71
N VAL A 209 3.14 12.55 -2.47
CA VAL A 209 3.34 13.99 -2.23
C VAL A 209 2.04 14.80 -2.24
N ASP A 210 1.04 14.36 -3.01
CA ASP A 210 -0.27 15.01 -3.08
C ASP A 210 -1.19 14.63 -1.89
N TYR A 211 -0.77 13.69 -1.03
CA TYR A 211 -1.58 13.14 0.08
C TYR A 211 -0.98 13.38 1.45
N TYR A 212 0.35 13.35 1.57
CA TYR A 212 1.06 13.48 2.85
C TYR A 212 2.31 14.36 2.72
N ASP A 213 2.48 15.26 3.67
CA ASP A 213 3.62 16.17 3.76
C ASP A 213 4.61 15.69 4.83
N PRO A 214 5.86 15.33 4.48
CA PRO A 214 6.87 14.94 5.45
C PRO A 214 7.25 16.07 6.43
N ALA A 215 6.97 17.34 6.12
CA ALA A 215 7.21 18.45 7.03
C ALA A 215 6.45 18.31 8.36
N ARG A 216 5.35 17.55 8.38
CA ARG A 216 4.64 17.15 9.62
C ARG A 216 5.57 16.50 10.64
N TRP A 217 6.62 15.83 10.20
CA TRP A 217 7.60 15.13 11.02
C TRP A 217 8.99 15.77 10.99
N GLY A 218 9.08 17.04 10.60
CA GLY A 218 10.36 17.77 10.48
C GLY A 218 11.05 17.62 9.12
N GLY A 219 10.40 17.02 8.13
CA GLY A 219 10.94 16.83 6.79
C GLY A 219 11.77 15.56 6.63
N ILE A 220 12.26 15.33 5.41
CA ILE A 220 13.20 14.23 5.14
C ILE A 220 14.62 14.79 5.34
N PRO A 221 15.38 14.31 6.33
CA PRO A 221 16.72 14.80 6.56
C PRO A 221 17.67 14.36 5.45
N ASP A 222 18.72 15.15 5.23
CA ASP A 222 19.79 14.80 4.30
C ASP A 222 20.48 13.49 4.73
N GLY A 223 21.00 12.77 3.74
CA GLY A 223 21.67 11.50 3.97
C GLY A 223 22.29 10.97 2.70
N ASP A 224 23.01 9.86 2.83
CA ASP A 224 23.58 9.17 1.68
C ASP A 224 22.45 8.64 0.77
N PRO A 225 22.37 9.08 -0.49
CA PRO A 225 21.37 8.60 -1.44
C PRO A 225 21.40 7.08 -1.65
N ALA A 226 22.54 6.43 -1.41
CA ALA A 226 22.73 4.99 -1.52
C ALA A 226 22.12 4.20 -0.36
N GLU A 227 21.66 4.86 0.71
CA GLU A 227 21.00 4.16 1.81
C GLU A 227 19.74 3.44 1.35
N THR A 228 19.54 2.23 1.88
CA THR A 228 18.32 1.45 1.64
C THR A 228 17.07 2.25 1.99
N SER A 229 16.01 2.03 1.22
CA SER A 229 14.70 2.66 1.36
C SER A 229 13.60 1.62 1.16
N THR A 230 12.36 2.01 1.38
CA THR A 230 11.18 1.18 1.09
C THR A 230 11.12 0.68 -0.36
N LEU A 231 11.73 1.39 -1.33
CA LEU A 231 11.82 0.94 -2.74
C LEU A 231 12.80 -0.22 -2.95
N HIS A 232 13.84 -0.29 -2.12
CA HIS A 232 14.82 -1.37 -2.21
C HIS A 232 14.28 -2.65 -1.56
N VAL A 233 13.32 -2.52 -0.65
CA VAL A 233 12.60 -3.65 -0.05
C VAL A 233 11.63 -4.26 -1.07
N ASN A 234 11.81 -5.55 -1.38
CA ASN A 234 11.16 -6.27 -2.49
C ASN A 234 11.51 -5.75 -3.90
N GLY A 235 12.47 -4.81 -4.02
CA GLY A 235 12.88 -4.20 -5.27
C GLY A 235 11.86 -3.21 -5.86
N ASP A 236 12.34 -2.23 -6.63
CA ASP A 236 11.47 -1.37 -7.41
C ASP A 236 11.01 -2.17 -8.65
N PRO A 237 9.71 -2.50 -8.77
CA PRO A 237 9.23 -3.26 -9.92
C PRO A 237 9.39 -2.50 -11.24
N THR A 238 9.67 -1.19 -11.20
CA THR A 238 10.01 -0.39 -12.39
C THR A 238 11.50 -0.44 -12.79
N ALA A 239 12.39 -0.88 -11.89
CA ALA A 239 13.83 -0.92 -12.15
C ALA A 239 14.26 -2.15 -12.98
N LEU A 240 13.45 -3.22 -12.98
CA LEU A 240 13.77 -4.50 -13.62
C LEU A 240 13.44 -4.58 -15.12
N ARG A 241 12.87 -3.53 -15.73
CA ARG A 241 12.49 -3.54 -17.16
C ARG A 241 13.40 -2.60 -17.97
N ASP A 242 14.44 -3.19 -18.55
CA ASP A 242 15.21 -2.70 -19.72
C ASP A 242 15.76 -1.27 -19.67
N GLY A 243 16.05 -0.74 -18.47
CA GLY A 243 16.66 0.59 -18.32
C GLY A 243 15.79 1.75 -18.84
N ARG A 244 14.50 1.52 -19.12
CA ARG A 244 13.57 2.54 -19.61
C ARG A 244 12.52 2.82 -18.54
N LEU A 245 12.71 3.94 -17.85
CA LEU A 245 11.78 4.46 -16.89
C LEU A 245 10.57 5.06 -17.63
N VAL A 246 9.46 4.33 -17.70
CA VAL A 246 8.23 4.78 -18.36
C VAL A 246 7.18 4.99 -17.27
N TYR A 247 6.82 6.25 -16.98
CA TYR A 247 5.50 6.76 -16.54
C TYR A 247 5.65 8.06 -15.73
N PRO A 248 4.78 9.07 -15.95
CA PRO A 248 4.84 10.34 -15.24
C PRO A 248 4.41 10.16 -13.78
N ARG A 249 5.20 10.76 -12.88
CA ARG A 249 5.18 10.48 -11.43
C ARG A 249 4.30 11.45 -10.61
N THR A 250 3.81 12.54 -11.18
CA THR A 250 2.96 13.59 -10.55
C THR A 250 2.15 14.36 -11.62
N LEU A 251 1.16 15.18 -11.23
CA LEU A 251 0.37 16.00 -12.18
C LEU A 251 1.27 17.00 -12.93
N ARG A 252 2.26 17.56 -12.24
CA ARG A 252 3.30 18.41 -12.84
C ARG A 252 4.10 17.66 -13.91
N ASN A 253 4.54 16.44 -13.62
CA ASN A 253 5.24 15.58 -14.58
C ASN A 253 4.34 15.13 -15.74
N PHE A 254 3.03 14.99 -15.49
CA PHE A 254 2.05 14.66 -16.52
C PHE A 254 1.83 15.83 -17.49
N ILE A 255 1.76 17.06 -16.99
CA ILE A 255 1.65 18.27 -17.83
C ILE A 255 2.88 18.43 -18.73
N ASP A 256 4.09 18.26 -18.19
CA ASP A 256 5.33 18.29 -18.98
C ASP A 256 5.41 17.13 -19.99
N PHE A 257 4.97 15.93 -19.60
CA PHE A 257 4.89 14.77 -20.48
C PHE A 257 3.90 14.97 -21.65
N LEU A 258 2.74 15.60 -21.39
CA LEU A 258 1.77 15.95 -22.42
C LEU A 258 2.27 17.07 -23.33
N ALA A 259 2.99 18.06 -22.79
CA ALA A 259 3.55 19.17 -23.56
C ALA A 259 4.61 18.71 -24.58
N GLN A 260 5.26 17.57 -24.34
CA GLN A 260 6.35 17.05 -25.20
C GLN A 260 5.89 16.13 -26.35
N ARG A 261 4.58 15.92 -26.58
CA ARG A 261 4.09 15.21 -27.77
C ARG A 261 2.80 15.81 -28.36
N PRO A 262 2.74 16.03 -29.69
CA PRO A 262 1.47 16.28 -30.35
C PRO A 262 0.68 14.96 -30.38
N LEU A 263 -0.41 14.90 -29.62
CA LEU A 263 -1.35 13.79 -29.65
C LEU A 263 -1.95 13.69 -31.05
N LYS A 264 -1.42 12.81 -31.92
CA LYS A 264 -2.14 12.39 -33.13
C LYS A 264 -3.38 11.60 -32.70
N ARG A 265 -4.50 12.31 -32.69
CA ARG A 265 -5.85 11.79 -32.48
C ARG A 265 -6.15 10.72 -33.53
N LYS A 266 -6.14 9.43 -33.17
CA LYS A 266 -6.87 8.40 -33.91
C LYS A 266 -8.21 8.19 -33.23
N VAL A 267 -9.19 9.00 -33.63
CA VAL A 267 -10.60 8.64 -33.49
C VAL A 267 -11.07 8.27 -34.88
N SER A 268 -11.14 6.99 -35.18
CA SER A 268 -12.06 6.50 -36.21
C SER A 268 -13.40 6.36 -35.51
N ALA A 269 -14.34 7.26 -35.79
CA ALA A 269 -15.70 7.18 -35.27
C ALA A 269 -16.36 5.84 -35.68
N PRO A 270 -17.28 5.28 -34.88
CA PRO A 270 -18.10 4.17 -35.34
C PRO A 270 -19.02 4.70 -36.45
N GLY A 271 -18.93 4.08 -37.63
CA GLY A 271 -19.82 4.40 -38.74
C GLY A 271 -21.27 4.15 -38.32
N ARG A 272 -22.04 5.24 -38.22
CA ARG A 272 -23.50 5.17 -38.46
C ARG A 272 -23.70 5.11 -39.96
N CYS A 273 -24.48 4.13 -40.42
CA CYS A 273 -25.71 4.36 -41.18
C CYS A 273 -26.36 3.02 -41.49
N GLY A 274 -27.65 2.91 -41.14
CA GLY A 274 -28.54 1.93 -41.73
C GLY A 274 -29.14 2.44 -43.05
N ASN A 275 -30.02 1.60 -43.59
CA ASN A 275 -31.00 1.78 -44.67
C ASN A 275 -30.50 1.71 -46.11
N GLY A 276 -30.95 0.64 -46.76
CA GLY A 276 -30.88 0.30 -48.18
C GLY A 276 -31.42 -1.11 -48.36
#